data_AF-A0A5C7QGW4-F1
#
_entry.id   AF-A0A5C7QGW4-F1
#
_cell.length_a   1.000
_cell.length_b   1.000
_cell.length_c   1.000
_cell.angle_alpha   90.00
_cell.angle_beta   90.00
_cell.angle_gamma   90.00
#
_symmetry.space_group_name_H-M   'P 1'
#
loop_
_entity.id
_entity.type
_entity.pdbx_description
1 polymer ?
#
loop_
_entity_poly.entity_id
_entity_poly.type
_entity_poly.pdbx_seq_one_letter_code
_entity_poly.pdbx_strand_id
1 'polypeptide(L)'
;MTAIAFPEVGRGAEAVFAALAEADARLAERADLEVKASFAPPITTYAQCSCGSTFESRCNAIAITKVELDAATAAADGDLNLAIDVISAINSARFAEDHAALADWEDMHAYCRDDLGEEVW
;
A
#
# COMPACT_ATOMS: atom_id res chain seq x y z
N MET A 1 34.32 -34.48 -44.99
CA MET A 1 33.20 -33.66 -44.50
C MET A 1 32.91 -34.11 -43.09
N THR A 2 33.46 -33.40 -42.10
CA THR A 2 33.33 -33.78 -40.69
C THR A 2 32.22 -32.93 -40.10
N ALA A 3 31.10 -33.55 -39.74
CA ALA A 3 30.02 -32.90 -39.02
C ALA A 3 30.52 -32.53 -37.61
N ILE A 4 30.48 -31.24 -37.28
CA ILE A 4 30.72 -30.77 -35.91
C ILE A 4 29.47 -31.10 -35.12
N ALA A 5 29.55 -32.11 -34.26
CA ALA A 5 28.52 -32.40 -33.27
C ALA A 5 28.68 -31.41 -32.11
N PHE A 6 27.71 -30.53 -31.91
CA PHE A 6 27.64 -29.68 -30.71
C PHE A 6 27.03 -30.50 -29.57
N PRO A 7 27.76 -30.77 -28.48
CA PRO A 7 27.20 -31.48 -27.33
C PRO A 7 26.37 -30.51 -26.47
N GLU A 8 25.15 -30.95 -26.14
CA GLU A 8 24.34 -30.52 -24.99
C GLU A 8 23.96 -29.03 -24.88
N VAL A 9 23.27 -28.48 -25.87
CA VAL A 9 22.58 -27.17 -25.72
C VAL A 9 21.28 -27.30 -24.89
N GLY A 10 20.81 -28.52 -24.59
CA GLY A 10 19.48 -28.77 -24.01
C GLY A 10 19.28 -28.28 -22.57
N ARG A 11 20.15 -28.68 -21.63
CA ARG A 11 19.88 -28.46 -20.19
C ARG A 11 20.10 -27.01 -19.71
N GLY A 12 21.08 -26.31 -20.30
CA GLY A 12 21.35 -24.91 -19.97
C GLY A 12 20.32 -23.96 -20.57
N ALA A 13 19.88 -24.22 -21.80
CA ALA A 13 18.87 -23.41 -22.46
C ALA A 13 17.49 -23.56 -21.81
N GLU A 14 17.08 -24.78 -21.45
CA GLU A 14 15.80 -25.03 -20.75
C GLU A 14 15.73 -24.30 -19.40
N ALA A 15 16.81 -24.32 -18.61
CA ALA A 15 16.87 -23.60 -17.34
C ALA A 15 16.77 -22.08 -17.51
N VAL A 16 17.41 -21.54 -18.55
CA VAL A 16 17.33 -20.11 -18.87
C VAL A 16 15.92 -19.73 -19.32
N PHE A 17 15.28 -20.51 -20.19
CA PHE A 17 13.91 -20.24 -20.61
C PHE A 17 12.90 -20.38 -19.47
N ALA A 18 13.09 -21.32 -18.55
CA ALA A 18 12.28 -21.45 -17.34
C ALA A 18 12.43 -20.22 -16.42
N ALA A 19 13.66 -19.72 -16.23
CA ALA A 19 13.91 -18.51 -15.45
C ALA A 19 13.30 -17.25 -16.11
N LEU A 20 13.34 -17.16 -17.44
CA LEU A 20 12.69 -16.08 -18.18
C LEU A 20 11.16 -16.16 -18.05
N ALA A 21 10.57 -17.35 -18.14
CA ALA A 21 9.13 -17.54 -17.96
C ALA A 21 8.65 -17.17 -16.54
N GLU A 22 9.43 -17.51 -15.51
CA GLU A 22 9.15 -17.08 -14.13
C GLU A 22 9.27 -15.55 -14.00
N ALA A 23 10.30 -14.94 -14.59
CA ALA A 23 10.46 -13.49 -14.58
C ALA A 23 9.27 -12.79 -15.26
N ASP A 24 8.81 -13.30 -16.41
CA ASP A 24 7.62 -12.78 -17.11
C ASP A 24 6.35 -12.92 -16.25
N ALA A 25 6.18 -14.04 -15.54
CA ALA A 25 5.08 -14.24 -14.61
C ALA A 25 5.11 -13.21 -13.46
N ARG A 26 6.29 -12.91 -12.92
CA ARG A 26 6.47 -11.87 -11.89
C ARG A 26 6.20 -10.46 -12.41
N LEU A 27 6.57 -10.18 -13.66
CA LEU A 27 6.22 -8.90 -14.29
C LEU A 27 4.72 -8.76 -14.51
N ALA A 28 4.02 -9.84 -14.88
CA ALA A 28 2.57 -9.85 -14.99
C ALA A 28 1.89 -9.66 -13.63
N GLU A 29 2.39 -10.32 -12.58
CA GLU A 29 1.93 -10.13 -11.19
C GLU A 29 2.11 -8.68 -10.75
N ARG A 30 3.28 -8.08 -11.02
CA ARG A 30 3.53 -6.67 -10.74
C ARG A 30 2.56 -5.76 -11.49
N ALA A 31 2.32 -6.00 -12.78
CA ALA A 31 1.42 -5.19 -13.58
C ALA A 31 -0.03 -5.24 -13.04
N ASP A 32 -0.50 -6.41 -12.61
CA ASP A 32 -1.82 -6.55 -11.97
C ASP A 32 -1.88 -5.81 -10.62
N LEU A 33 -0.82 -5.89 -9.81
CA LEU A 33 -0.72 -5.12 -8.57
C LEU A 33 -0.70 -3.61 -8.81
N GLU A 34 -0.02 -3.14 -9.85
CA GLU A 34 -0.01 -1.72 -10.25
C GLU A 34 -1.41 -1.25 -10.66
N VAL A 35 -2.14 -2.07 -11.42
CA VAL A 35 -3.54 -1.77 -11.76
C VAL A 35 -4.40 -1.71 -10.50
N LYS A 36 -4.28 -2.68 -9.59
CA LYS A 36 -5.02 -2.66 -8.31
C LYS A 36 -4.67 -1.44 -7.45
N ALA A 37 -3.39 -1.08 -7.37
CA ALA A 37 -2.91 0.09 -6.65
C ALA A 37 -3.41 1.40 -7.26
N SER A 38 -3.70 1.44 -8.57
CA SER A 38 -4.26 2.64 -9.22
C SER A 38 -5.67 3.01 -8.74
N PHE A 39 -6.42 2.03 -8.20
CA PHE A 39 -7.72 2.25 -7.56
C PHE A 39 -7.62 2.48 -6.06
N ALA A 40 -6.43 2.43 -5.48
CA ALA A 40 -6.28 2.64 -4.05
C ALA A 40 -6.64 4.10 -3.71
N PRO A 41 -7.26 4.33 -2.53
CA PRO A 41 -7.61 5.67 -2.09
C PRO A 41 -6.39 6.60 -2.04
N PRO A 42 -6.60 7.93 -2.05
CA PRO A 42 -5.51 8.88 -1.87
C PRO A 42 -4.78 8.62 -0.54
N ILE A 43 -3.48 8.90 -0.53
CA ILE A 43 -2.65 8.82 0.68
C ILE A 43 -3.10 9.91 1.63
N THR A 44 -3.44 9.52 2.87
CA THR A 44 -3.83 10.43 3.95
C THR A 44 -2.66 10.73 4.88
N THR A 45 -1.76 9.77 5.06
CA THR A 45 -0.57 9.90 5.91
C THR A 45 0.63 9.33 5.17
N TYR A 46 1.73 10.10 5.10
CA TYR A 46 2.95 9.73 4.38
C TYR A 46 4.18 9.99 5.24
N ALA A 47 5.13 9.05 5.22
CA ALA A 47 6.48 9.29 5.70
C ALA A 47 7.51 8.52 4.86
N GLN A 48 8.74 9.02 4.85
CA GLN A 48 9.86 8.38 4.16
C GLN A 48 11.09 8.40 5.08
N CYS A 49 11.79 7.27 5.12
CA CYS A 49 13.02 7.15 5.87
C CYS A 49 14.23 7.28 4.95
N SER A 50 15.34 7.75 5.49
CA SER A 50 16.64 7.81 4.83
C SER A 50 17.16 6.45 4.30
N CYS A 51 16.75 5.33 4.89
CA CYS A 51 17.09 3.99 4.41
C CYS A 51 16.31 3.58 3.14
N GLY A 52 15.38 4.42 2.68
CA GLY A 52 14.56 4.20 1.49
C GLY A 52 13.21 3.55 1.77
N SER A 53 12.88 3.22 3.04
CA SER A 53 11.53 2.76 3.40
C SER A 53 10.51 3.89 3.34
N THR A 54 9.28 3.55 2.95
CA THR A 54 8.15 4.48 2.90
C THR A 54 6.99 3.95 3.73
N PHE A 55 6.26 4.86 4.36
CA PHE A 55 4.99 4.61 5.01
C PHE A 55 3.90 5.37 4.27
N GLU A 56 2.86 4.66 3.88
CA GLU A 56 1.66 5.22 3.27
C GLU A 56 0.44 4.65 3.99
N SER A 57 -0.30 5.48 4.72
CA SER A 57 -1.68 5.14 5.07
C SER A 57 -2.64 5.82 4.09
N ARG A 58 -3.67 5.07 3.72
CA ARG A 58 -4.71 5.45 2.78
C ARG A 58 -6.05 5.24 3.46
N CYS A 59 -6.61 6.31 4.02
CA CYS A 59 -7.90 6.24 4.67
C CYS A 59 -9.01 6.61 3.67
N ASN A 60 -9.95 5.69 3.43
CA ASN A 60 -11.27 6.08 2.92
C ASN A 60 -12.04 6.72 4.07
N ALA A 61 -11.97 8.05 4.17
CA ALA A 61 -12.96 8.79 4.92
C ALA A 61 -14.34 8.31 4.47
N ILE A 62 -15.24 8.05 5.43
CA ILE A 62 -16.61 7.65 5.09
C ILE A 62 -17.27 8.83 4.38
N ALA A 63 -17.20 8.84 3.05
CA ALA A 63 -17.93 9.75 2.20
C ALA A 63 -19.36 9.21 2.12
N ILE A 64 -20.20 9.64 3.05
CA ILE A 64 -21.58 9.18 3.09
C ILE A 64 -22.38 9.86 1.98
N THR A 65 -23.04 9.04 1.17
CA THR A 65 -24.00 9.52 0.18
C THR A 65 -25.27 10.02 0.89
N LYS A 66 -26.06 10.86 0.22
CA LYS A 66 -27.34 11.33 0.80
C LYS A 66 -28.24 10.17 1.25
N VAL A 67 -28.27 9.07 0.49
CA VAL A 67 -29.08 7.88 0.82
C VAL A 67 -28.62 7.24 2.13
N GLU A 68 -27.31 7.13 2.33
CA GLU A 68 -26.73 6.57 3.55
C GLU A 68 -26.90 7.50 4.75
N LEU A 69 -26.82 8.82 4.54
CA LEU A 69 -27.10 9.80 5.59
C LEU A 69 -28.56 9.76 6.04
N ASP A 70 -29.49 9.67 5.08
CA ASP A 70 -30.92 9.56 5.34
C ASP A 70 -31.23 8.26 6.10
N ALA A 71 -30.58 7.15 5.76
CA ALA A 71 -30.70 5.87 6.48
C ALA A 71 -30.12 5.92 7.89
N ALA A 72 -28.94 6.53 8.07
CA ALA A 72 -28.32 6.73 9.39
C ALA A 72 -29.17 7.64 10.27
N THR A 73 -29.75 8.70 9.70
CA THR A 73 -30.66 9.61 10.40
C THR A 73 -31.95 8.89 10.82
N ALA A 74 -32.52 8.06 9.94
CA ALA A 74 -33.69 7.26 10.28
C ALA A 74 -33.41 6.24 11.40
N ALA A 75 -32.22 5.64 11.42
CA ALA A 75 -31.77 4.76 12.50
C ALA A 75 -31.49 5.52 13.82
N ALA A 76 -31.19 6.81 13.72
CA ALA A 76 -31.03 7.73 14.86
C ALA A 76 -32.37 8.39 15.26
N ASP A 77 -33.52 7.75 14.99
CA ASP A 77 -34.86 8.26 15.29
C ASP A 77 -35.15 9.67 14.73
N GLY A 78 -34.52 10.01 13.59
CA GLY A 78 -34.66 11.31 12.93
C GLY A 78 -33.66 12.37 13.39
N ASP A 79 -32.75 12.05 14.31
CA ASP A 79 -31.71 12.97 14.77
C ASP A 79 -30.52 13.00 13.81
N LEU A 80 -30.52 14.00 12.92
CA LEU A 80 -29.45 14.23 11.96
C LEU A 80 -28.11 14.56 12.62
N ASN A 81 -28.12 15.28 13.75
CA ASN A 81 -26.89 15.67 14.42
C ASN A 81 -26.22 14.44 15.04
N LEU A 82 -27.00 13.56 15.67
CA LEU A 82 -26.48 12.30 16.20
C LEU A 82 -25.86 11.43 15.09
N ALA A 83 -26.50 11.34 13.92
CA ALA A 83 -25.94 10.60 12.79
C ALA A 83 -24.59 11.18 12.31
N ILE A 84 -24.50 12.51 12.19
CA ILE A 84 -23.27 13.21 11.78
C ILE A 84 -22.16 13.04 12.84
N ASP A 85 -22.50 13.13 14.13
CA ASP A 85 -21.54 13.00 15.23
C ASP A 85 -20.93 11.60 15.27
N VAL A 86 -21.74 10.55 15.06
CA VAL A 86 -21.24 9.16 15.00
C VAL A 86 -20.28 8.97 13.81
N ILE A 87 -20.63 9.46 12.62
CA ILE A 87 -19.77 9.36 11.44
C ILE A 87 -18.46 10.10 11.66
N SER A 88 -18.52 11.30 12.23
CA SER A 88 -17.35 12.12 12.55
C SER A 88 -16.45 11.40 13.56
N ALA A 89 -17.03 10.83 14.61
CA ALA A 89 -16.28 10.06 15.63
C ALA A 89 -15.57 8.84 15.02
N ILE A 90 -16.22 8.11 14.11
CA ILE A 90 -15.61 6.97 13.42
C ILE A 90 -14.41 7.42 12.57
N ASN A 91 -14.57 8.48 11.77
CA ASN A 91 -13.47 9.01 10.97
C ASN A 91 -12.32 9.50 11.87
N SER A 92 -12.61 10.22 12.96
CA SER A 92 -11.59 10.66 13.92
C SER A 92 -10.84 9.50 14.58
N ALA A 93 -11.52 8.42 14.95
CA ALA A 93 -10.88 7.23 15.51
C ALA A 93 -9.92 6.58 14.50
N ARG A 94 -10.33 6.45 13.24
CA ARG A 94 -9.47 5.92 12.17
C ARG A 94 -8.22 6.77 11.94
N PHE A 95 -8.37 8.10 11.90
CA PHE A 95 -7.21 8.98 11.80
C PHE A 95 -6.26 8.85 13.01
N ALA A 96 -6.80 8.65 14.22
CA ALA A 96 -5.97 8.42 15.40
C ALA A 96 -5.15 7.11 15.30
N GLU A 97 -5.76 6.03 14.77
CA GLU A 97 -5.06 4.77 14.50
C GLU A 97 -3.96 4.94 13.44
N ASP A 98 -4.24 5.67 12.36
CA ASP A 98 -3.23 5.96 11.32
C ASP A 98 -2.02 6.74 11.89
N HIS A 99 -2.29 7.70 12.78
CA HIS A 99 -1.23 8.44 13.48
C HIS A 99 -0.43 7.57 14.45
N ALA A 100 -1.08 6.65 15.16
CA ALA A 100 -0.38 5.70 16.02
C ALA A 100 0.51 4.76 15.20
N ALA A 101 0.02 4.24 14.07
CA ALA A 101 0.80 3.41 13.17
C ALA A 101 2.00 4.15 12.56
N LEU A 102 1.84 5.44 12.24
CA LEU A 102 2.97 6.28 11.82
C LEU A 102 4.00 6.42 12.95
N ALA A 103 3.57 6.68 14.18
CA ALA A 103 4.47 6.82 15.32
C ALA A 103 5.26 5.53 15.59
N ASP A 104 4.61 4.37 15.52
CA ASP A 104 5.26 3.06 15.64
C ASP A 104 6.25 2.82 14.50
N TRP A 105 5.91 3.21 13.27
CA TRP A 105 6.81 3.14 12.13
C TRP A 105 8.04 4.04 12.33
N GLU A 106 7.85 5.26 12.83
CA GLU A 106 8.95 6.19 13.13
C GLU A 106 9.88 5.70 14.25
N ASP A 107 9.32 5.01 15.26
CA ASP A 107 10.09 4.37 16.33
C ASP A 107 10.94 3.23 15.80
N MET A 108 10.36 2.36 14.97
CA MET A 108 11.12 1.30 14.28
C MET A 108 12.27 1.85 13.43
N HIS A 109 12.14 3.07 12.90
CA HIS A 109 13.15 3.73 12.09
C HIS A 109 13.97 4.77 12.85
N ALA A 110 13.87 4.83 14.18
CA ALA A 110 14.63 5.78 14.99
C ALA A 110 16.15 5.63 14.75
N TYR A 111 16.65 4.40 14.62
CA TYR A 111 18.06 4.12 14.34
C TYR A 111 18.57 4.73 13.02
N CYS A 112 17.69 4.88 12.01
CA CYS A 112 18.06 5.49 10.73
C CYS A 112 18.28 7.01 10.83
N ARG A 113 17.74 7.66 11.86
CA ARG A 113 18.02 9.08 12.16
C ARG A 113 19.36 9.24 12.88
N ASP A 114 19.69 8.30 13.77
CA ASP A 114 20.91 8.37 14.57
C ASP A 114 22.18 8.06 13.75
N ASP A 115 22.10 7.19 12.75
CA ASP A 115 23.26 6.76 11.93
C ASP A 115 23.69 7.79 10.86
N LEU A 116 22.86 8.79 10.52
CA LEU A 116 23.16 9.75 9.46
C LEU A 116 23.59 11.14 9.95
N GLY A 117 23.61 11.38 11.26
CA GLY A 117 23.85 12.70 11.82
C GLY A 117 22.67 13.62 11.52
N GLU A 118 22.16 14.28 12.55
CA GLU A 118 21.08 15.26 12.48
C GLU A 118 21.46 16.46 11.61
N GLU A 119 21.41 16.38 10.29
CA GLU A 119 21.63 17.57 9.45
C GLU A 119 21.11 17.44 8.00
N VAL A 120 19.84 17.07 7.80
CA VAL A 120 19.14 17.46 6.57
C VAL A 120 17.69 17.81 6.86
N TRP A 121 17.45 19.11 7.06
CA TRP A 121 16.13 19.74 6.94
C TRP A 121 16.01 20.38 5.57
#